data_AF-A0A7C5J8W6-F1
#
_entry.id   AF-A0A7C5J8W6-F1
#
_cell.length_a   1.000
_cell.length_b   1.000
_cell.length_c   1.000
_cell.angle_alpha   90.00
_cell.angle_beta   90.00
_cell.angle_gamma   90.00
#
_symmetry.space_group_name_H-M   'P 1'
#
loop_
_entity.id
_entity.type
_entity.pdbx_description
1 polymer ?
#
loop_
_entity_poly.entity_id
_entity_poly.type
_entity_poly.pdbx_seq_one_letter_code
_entity_poly.pdbx_strand_id
1 'polypeptide(L)'
;MRAWFGILYAVLLFLAGPVAGKAQEPHSDVAVMGAFTSQEVEEGEAVQITDQEKRIVMFSMGIALLVLLLITAFLGISMAIQGKDVFVAHMICAGLSVTLAIAHSVVAIVWFFPF
;
A
#
# COMPACT_ATOMS: atom_id res chain seq x y z
N MET A 1 -30.04 -8.21 8.82
CA MET A 1 -29.83 -7.27 7.69
C MET A 1 -30.51 -5.90 7.87
N ARG A 2 -31.00 -5.52 9.08
CA ARG A 2 -31.65 -4.20 9.31
C ARG A 2 -30.77 -3.18 10.06
N ALA A 3 -29.66 -3.62 10.66
CA ALA A 3 -28.75 -2.75 11.41
C ALA A 3 -27.73 -2.00 10.53
N TRP A 4 -27.49 -2.45 9.28
CA TRP A 4 -26.52 -1.83 8.38
C TRP A 4 -26.99 -0.48 7.79
N PHE A 5 -28.29 -0.32 7.56
CA PHE A 5 -28.84 0.94 7.06
C PHE A 5 -28.74 2.09 8.08
N GLY A 6 -28.79 1.78 9.39
CA GLY A 6 -28.65 2.79 10.45
C GLY A 6 -27.22 3.33 10.57
N ILE A 7 -26.22 2.47 10.35
CA ILE A 7 -24.80 2.85 10.40
C ILE A 7 -24.43 3.70 9.17
N LEU A 8 -24.99 3.40 7.99
CA LEU A 8 -24.76 4.18 6.77
C LEU A 8 -25.36 5.60 6.88
N TYR A 9 -26.52 5.74 7.52
CA TYR A 9 -27.19 7.04 7.70
C TYR A 9 -26.50 7.93 8.75
N ALA A 10 -25.92 7.32 9.79
CA ALA A 10 -25.14 8.04 10.80
C ALA A 10 -23.82 8.60 10.25
N VAL A 11 -23.19 7.93 9.26
CA VAL A 11 -21.96 8.42 8.61
C VAL A 11 -22.26 9.60 7.66
N LEU A 12 -23.41 9.60 6.98
CA LEU A 12 -23.81 10.70 6.09
C LEU A 12 -24.13 12.02 6.82
N LEU A 13 -24.61 11.95 8.07
CA LEU A 13 -24.87 13.15 8.89
C LEU A 13 -23.60 13.76 9.49
N PHE A 14 -22.49 13.02 9.56
CA PHE A 14 -21.22 13.55 10.08
C PHE A 14 -20.42 14.35 9.03
N LEU A 15 -20.79 14.29 7.74
CA LEU A 15 -20.14 15.04 6.66
C LEU A 15 -20.76 16.41 6.36
N ALA A 16 -21.90 16.75 6.98
CA ALA A 16 -22.57 18.04 6.77
C ALA A 16 -22.26 19.03 7.89
N GLY A 17 -20.98 19.43 8.00
CA GLY A 17 -20.61 20.59 8.81
C GLY A 17 -21.09 21.89 8.16
N PRO A 18 -21.41 22.95 8.93
CA PRO A 18 -21.86 24.22 8.37
C PRO A 18 -20.69 24.92 7.67
N VAL A 19 -20.82 25.17 6.37
CA VAL A 19 -19.86 26.01 5.65
C VAL A 19 -20.19 27.47 5.98
N ALA A 20 -19.42 28.07 6.90
CA ALA A 20 -19.50 29.49 7.20
C ALA A 20 -18.78 30.27 6.12
N GLY A 21 -19.53 30.79 5.14
CA GLY A 21 -19.00 31.66 4.09
C GLY A 21 -18.52 32.99 4.70
N LYS A 22 -17.20 33.21 4.70
CA LYS A 22 -16.64 34.56 4.82
C LYS A 22 -16.36 35.11 3.43
N ALA A 23 -16.98 36.24 3.13
CA ALA A 23 -16.73 37.02 1.92
C ALA A 23 -15.27 37.52 1.92
N GLN A 24 -14.53 37.15 0.89
CA GLN A 24 -13.14 37.55 0.65
C GLN A 24 -13.13 38.59 -0.47
N GLU A 25 -12.43 39.71 -0.25
CA GLU A 25 -12.19 40.77 -1.24
C GLU A 25 -11.44 40.26 -2.49
N PRO A 26 -11.57 40.92 -3.66
CA PRO A 26 -11.10 40.42 -4.95
C PRO A 26 -9.59 40.65 -5.10
N HIS A 27 -8.79 39.86 -4.40
CA HIS A 27 -7.35 39.76 -4.63
C HIS A 27 -7.05 38.55 -5.51
N SER A 28 -7.01 38.80 -6.83
CA SER A 28 -6.39 37.97 -7.87
C SER A 28 -6.41 36.45 -7.63
N ASP A 29 -7.57 35.83 -7.76
CA ASP A 29 -7.76 34.36 -7.77
C ASP A 29 -6.81 33.63 -8.73
N VAL A 30 -6.39 34.32 -9.80
CA VAL A 30 -5.45 33.81 -10.80
C VAL A 30 -4.04 33.61 -10.23
N ALA A 31 -3.62 34.43 -9.26
CA ALA A 31 -2.30 34.32 -8.62
C ALA A 31 -2.24 33.13 -7.64
N VAL A 32 -3.36 32.83 -6.97
CA VAL A 32 -3.48 31.69 -6.06
C VAL A 32 -3.55 30.37 -6.84
N MET A 33 -4.30 30.33 -7.94
CA MET A 33 -4.31 29.18 -8.86
C MET A 33 -2.93 28.94 -9.50
N GLY A 34 -2.20 30.01 -9.83
CA GLY A 34 -0.81 29.95 -10.29
C GLY A 34 0.15 29.36 -9.25
N ALA A 35 -0.03 29.68 -7.96
CA ALA A 35 0.81 29.15 -6.88
C ALA A 35 0.60 27.64 -6.63
N PHE A 36 -0.63 27.14 -6.81
CA PHE A 36 -0.92 25.70 -6.71
C PHE A 36 -0.52 24.88 -7.95
N THR A 37 -0.43 25.52 -9.13
CA THR A 37 0.02 24.87 -10.38
C THR A 37 1.52 24.99 -10.63
N SER A 38 2.18 26.02 -10.07
CA SER A 38 3.64 26.20 -10.11
C SER A 38 4.36 25.49 -8.96
N GLN A 39 3.62 24.92 -8.01
CA GLN A 39 4.09 23.80 -7.21
C GLN A 39 4.08 22.57 -8.12
N GLU A 40 4.98 22.61 -9.11
CA GLU A 40 5.51 21.45 -9.79
C GLU A 40 5.66 20.37 -8.72
N VAL A 41 5.16 19.19 -9.01
CA VAL A 41 5.22 18.03 -8.13
C VAL A 41 6.69 17.77 -7.85
N GLU A 42 7.27 18.48 -6.89
CA GLU A 42 8.52 18.10 -6.26
C GLU A 42 8.17 16.74 -5.70
N GLU A 43 8.71 15.72 -6.37
CA GLU A 43 8.78 14.37 -5.89
C GLU A 43 9.25 14.46 -4.44
N GLY A 44 8.29 14.41 -3.50
CA GLY A 44 8.55 14.82 -2.13
C GLY A 44 9.75 14.05 -1.61
N GLU A 45 10.61 14.68 -0.79
CA GLU A 45 11.91 14.20 -0.31
C GLU A 45 12.01 12.67 -0.01
N ALA A 46 10.90 12.03 0.34
CA ALA A 46 10.72 10.56 0.39
C ALA A 46 10.93 9.78 -0.93
N VAL A 47 11.00 10.45 -2.08
CA VAL A 47 11.18 9.91 -3.45
C VAL A 47 12.63 10.06 -3.93
N GLN A 48 13.49 10.76 -3.19
CA GLN A 48 14.91 10.91 -3.54
C GLN A 48 15.77 9.69 -3.21
N ILE A 49 15.18 8.48 -3.21
CA ILE A 49 15.96 7.24 -3.21
C ILE A 49 16.50 7.01 -4.61
N THR A 50 17.81 6.76 -4.72
CA THR A 50 18.45 6.53 -6.01
C THR A 50 17.85 5.28 -6.69
N ASP A 51 17.79 5.27 -8.02
CA ASP A 51 17.29 4.10 -8.76
C ASP A 51 18.09 2.83 -8.47
N GLN A 52 19.37 3.00 -8.11
CA GLN A 52 20.23 1.91 -7.67
C GLN A 52 19.74 1.31 -6.35
N GLU A 53 19.42 2.13 -5.36
CA GLU A 53 18.88 1.67 -4.07
C GLU A 53 17.51 1.01 -4.23
N LYS A 54 16.61 1.59 -5.04
CA LYS A 54 15.30 0.99 -5.36
C LYS A 54 15.46 -0.43 -5.92
N ARG A 55 16.39 -0.63 -6.86
CA ARG A 55 16.70 -1.95 -7.43
C ARG A 55 17.28 -2.92 -6.40
N ILE A 56 18.18 -2.46 -5.53
CA ILE A 56 18.78 -3.31 -4.47
C ILE A 56 17.71 -3.78 -3.47
N VAL A 57 16.85 -2.87 -3.03
CA VAL A 57 15.75 -3.20 -2.11
C VAL A 57 14.79 -4.19 -2.76
N MET A 58 14.38 -3.94 -3.99
CA MET A 58 13.51 -4.86 -4.73
C MET A 58 14.15 -6.23 -4.93
N PHE A 59 15.44 -6.28 -5.26
CA PHE A 59 16.16 -7.55 -5.38
C PHE A 59 16.24 -8.32 -4.07
N SER A 60 16.56 -7.65 -2.95
CA SER A 60 16.65 -8.30 -1.63
C SER A 60 15.29 -8.80 -1.13
N MET A 61 14.20 -8.04 -1.35
CA MET A 61 12.83 -8.50 -1.09
C MET A 61 12.47 -9.73 -1.94
N GLY A 62 12.87 -9.75 -3.22
CA GLY A 62 12.67 -10.89 -4.11
C GLY A 62 13.41 -12.14 -3.65
N ILE A 63 14.66 -12.01 -3.19
CA ILE A 63 15.43 -13.13 -2.60
C ILE A 63 14.71 -13.66 -1.36
N ALA A 64 14.30 -12.79 -0.44
CA ALA A 64 13.59 -13.19 0.77
C ALA A 64 12.31 -13.97 0.44
N LEU A 65 11.54 -13.50 -0.55
CA LEU A 65 10.35 -14.17 -1.06
C LEU A 65 10.68 -15.56 -1.63
N LEU A 66 11.73 -15.67 -2.45
CA LEU A 66 12.14 -16.94 -3.05
C LEU A 66 12.55 -17.96 -1.99
N VAL A 67 13.30 -17.55 -0.97
CA VAL A 67 13.67 -18.40 0.17
C VAL A 67 12.43 -18.87 0.93
N LEU A 68 11.50 -17.96 1.24
CA LEU A 68 10.24 -18.27 1.90
C LEU A 68 9.39 -19.27 1.09
N LEU A 69 9.34 -19.13 -0.24
CA LEU A 69 8.64 -20.09 -1.10
C LEU A 69 9.29 -21.47 -1.10
N LEU A 70 10.62 -21.56 -1.16
CA LEU A 70 11.33 -22.85 -1.10
C LEU A 70 11.07 -23.56 0.24
N ILE A 71 11.11 -22.81 1.36
CA ILE A 71 10.79 -23.36 2.69
C ILE A 71 9.33 -23.82 2.74
N THR A 72 8.41 -22.99 2.27
CA THR A 72 6.97 -23.32 2.26
C THR A 72 6.69 -24.55 1.41
N ALA A 73 7.33 -24.67 0.24
CA ALA A 73 7.23 -25.84 -0.64
C ALA A 73 7.81 -27.09 0.03
N PHE A 74 8.99 -27.00 0.64
CA PHE A 74 9.59 -28.10 1.39
C PHE A 74 8.69 -28.58 2.55
N LEU A 75 8.12 -27.64 3.31
CA LEU A 75 7.16 -27.94 4.37
C LEU A 75 5.88 -28.56 3.80
N GLY A 76 5.41 -28.08 2.65
CA GLY A 76 4.25 -28.63 1.93
C GLY A 76 4.46 -30.09 1.53
N ILE A 77 5.62 -30.41 0.95
CA ILE A 77 6.01 -31.78 0.62
C ILE A 77 6.11 -32.62 1.89
N SER A 78 6.72 -32.08 2.94
CA SER A 78 6.85 -32.77 4.23
C SER A 78 5.50 -33.10 4.86
N MET A 79 4.50 -32.22 4.75
CA MET A 79 3.13 -32.53 5.18
C MET A 79 2.47 -33.64 4.37
N ALA A 80 2.74 -33.71 3.06
CA ALA A 80 2.19 -34.78 2.23
C ALA A 80 2.70 -36.17 2.67
N ILE A 81 3.90 -36.23 3.26
CA ILE A 81 4.52 -37.47 3.73
C ILE A 81 4.19 -37.77 5.20
N GLN A 82 4.35 -36.79 6.09
CA GLN A 82 4.26 -36.96 7.55
C GLN A 82 2.89 -36.56 8.13
N GLY A 83 2.01 -35.97 7.32
CA GLY A 83 0.71 -35.49 7.77
C GLY A 83 0.78 -34.12 8.46
N LYS A 84 0.23 -34.01 9.68
CA LYS A 84 -0.10 -32.71 10.30
C LYS A 84 1.05 -32.04 11.07
N ASP A 85 2.18 -32.72 11.27
CA ASP A 85 3.21 -32.27 12.21
C ASP A 85 3.83 -30.91 11.85
N VAL A 86 3.95 -30.60 10.56
CA VAL A 86 4.51 -29.32 10.07
C VAL A 86 3.45 -28.36 9.51
N PHE A 87 2.17 -28.63 9.77
CA PHE A 87 1.04 -27.84 9.25
C PHE A 87 1.07 -26.38 9.67
N VAL A 88 1.28 -26.12 10.96
CA VAL A 88 1.30 -24.74 11.48
C VAL A 88 2.47 -23.96 10.91
N ALA A 89 3.65 -24.58 10.84
CA ALA A 89 4.84 -23.97 10.25
C ALA A 89 4.62 -23.63 8.76
N HIS A 90 4.05 -24.56 7.99
CA HIS A 90 3.71 -24.32 6.58
C HIS A 90 2.71 -23.16 6.42
N MET A 91 1.63 -23.12 7.23
CA MET A 91 0.62 -22.07 7.16
C MET A 91 1.20 -20.68 7.46
N ILE A 92 2.09 -20.58 8.45
CA ILE A 92 2.77 -19.31 8.78
C ILE A 92 3.67 -18.87 7.63
N CYS A 93 4.53 -19.76 7.12
CA CYS A 93 5.42 -19.44 6.01
C CYS A 93 4.62 -19.06 4.75
N ALA A 94 3.55 -19.78 4.43
CA ALA A 94 2.67 -19.46 3.31
C ALA A 94 2.03 -18.08 3.46
N GLY A 95 1.53 -17.74 4.66
CA GLY A 95 0.98 -16.41 4.94
C GLY A 95 2.01 -15.30 4.72
N LEU A 96 3.21 -15.47 5.29
CA LEU A 96 4.31 -14.51 5.12
C LEU A 96 4.75 -14.37 3.65
N SER A 97 4.82 -15.48 2.90
CA SER A 97 5.11 -15.46 1.47
C SER A 97 4.09 -14.63 0.70
N VAL A 98 2.79 -14.81 0.97
CA VAL A 98 1.72 -14.07 0.27
C VAL A 98 1.77 -12.59 0.62
N THR A 99 1.90 -12.23 1.89
CA THR A 99 2.00 -10.82 2.31
C THR A 99 3.23 -10.14 1.67
N LEU A 100 4.40 -10.81 1.70
CA LEU A 100 5.60 -10.27 1.09
C LEU A 100 5.49 -10.18 -0.44
N ALA A 101 4.84 -11.13 -1.10
CA ALA A 101 4.60 -11.11 -2.54
C ALA A 101 3.72 -9.92 -2.96
N ILE A 102 2.67 -9.64 -2.19
CA ILE A 102 1.82 -8.47 -2.42
C ILE A 102 2.64 -7.19 -2.23
N ALA A 103 3.36 -7.05 -1.11
CA ALA A 103 4.19 -5.88 -0.84
C ALA A 103 5.24 -5.67 -1.94
N HIS A 104 5.95 -6.73 -2.35
CA HIS A 104 6.93 -6.70 -3.43
C HIS A 104 6.32 -6.27 -4.77
N SER A 105 5.12 -6.78 -5.09
CA SER A 105 4.42 -6.42 -6.33
C SER A 105 3.97 -4.96 -6.32
N VAL A 106 3.42 -4.48 -5.21
CA VAL A 106 2.99 -3.08 -5.06
C VAL A 106 4.18 -2.13 -5.17
N VAL A 107 5.27 -2.42 -4.46
CA VAL A 107 6.49 -1.60 -4.52
C VAL A 107 7.08 -1.59 -5.94
N ALA A 108 7.04 -2.72 -6.66
CA ALA A 108 7.47 -2.77 -8.05
C ALA A 108 6.69 -1.79 -8.95
N ILE A 109 5.37 -1.78 -8.81
CA ILE A 109 4.50 -0.91 -9.60
C ILE A 109 4.72 0.55 -9.22
N VAL A 110 4.70 0.86 -7.92
CA VAL A 110 4.82 2.24 -7.43
C VAL A 110 6.19 2.85 -7.75
N TRP A 111 7.28 2.08 -7.70
CA TRP A 111 8.62 2.61 -7.94
C TRP A 111 9.05 2.61 -9.41
N PHE A 112 8.61 1.66 -10.23
CA PHE A 112 9.08 1.53 -11.62
C PHE A 112 8.03 1.90 -12.67
N PHE A 113 6.77 2.06 -12.29
CA PHE A 113 5.69 2.52 -13.17
C PHE A 113 4.89 3.67 -12.54
N PRO A 114 5.52 4.81 -12.19
CA PRO A 114 4.79 6.01 -11.82
C PRO A 114 4.11 6.57 -13.08
N PHE A 115 2.79 6.56 -13.08
CA PHE A 115 1.94 7.10 -14.16
C PHE A 115 1.51 8.53 -13.86
#